data_AF-A0A8S9GP29-F1
#
_entry.id   AF-A0A8S9GP29-F1
#
_cell.length_a   1.000
_cell.length_b   1.000
_cell.length_c   1.000
_cell.angle_alpha   90.00
_cell.angle_beta   90.00
_cell.angle_gamma   90.00
#
_symmetry.space_group_name_H-M   'P 1'
#
loop_
_entity.id
_entity.type
_entity.pdbx_description
1 polymer ?
#
loop_
_entity_poly.entity_id
_entity_poly.type
_entity_poly.pdbx_seq_one_letter_code
_entity_poly.pdbx_strand_id
1 'polypeptide(L)'
;MKKAPSPEPVTISDNHSPHHDQEKFAGDVGYYSWFDEACIQDMNYFVKTITGIKSKGIRPDLIGSIIAHYASKWLPDLSGNVSAITTPPPTESVTASVMKKRFFVETLIGILPPEKDSVPCNFLLRLLRTAKMVGANPNYLTELENRVAWQLDQASLKELMIPSFSHTSGTLLDVELVTRLVKKFVGLDSEGVKTGAALVKVAKLVDSYLAEAALDGGLTLPEFISLIEALPSYARTTEDGLYRAIDTYLKVIKY
;
A
#
# COMPACT_ATOMS: atom_id res chain seq x y z
N MET A 1 43.18 -54.06 -10.24
CA MET A 1 42.91 -55.51 -10.26
C MET A 1 41.72 -55.79 -9.35
N LYS A 2 40.65 -56.41 -9.89
CA LYS A 2 39.52 -57.05 -9.18
C LYS A 2 38.47 -56.11 -8.55
N LYS A 3 37.17 -56.39 -8.51
CA LYS A 3 36.23 -57.31 -9.21
C LYS A 3 34.87 -56.95 -8.58
N ALA A 4 33.82 -56.69 -9.36
CA ALA A 4 32.46 -56.59 -8.82
C ALA A 4 31.92 -57.99 -8.44
N PRO A 5 30.97 -58.08 -7.50
CA PRO A 5 29.91 -59.08 -7.61
C PRO A 5 28.49 -58.53 -7.39
N SER A 6 27.56 -59.36 -7.88
CA SER A 6 26.13 -59.19 -8.22
C SER A 6 25.13 -59.30 -7.04
N PRO A 7 23.80 -59.12 -7.29
CA PRO A 7 22.73 -58.81 -6.32
C PRO A 7 21.92 -60.04 -5.84
N GLU A 8 20.89 -59.82 -4.99
CA GLU A 8 19.55 -60.48 -4.94
C GLU A 8 18.84 -60.23 -3.57
N PRO A 9 17.52 -60.52 -3.37
CA PRO A 9 16.36 -60.45 -4.25
C PRO A 9 15.14 -59.74 -3.59
N VAL A 10 14.08 -59.58 -4.39
CA VAL A 10 12.76 -58.99 -4.10
C VAL A 10 11.90 -59.89 -3.21
N THR A 11 11.08 -59.31 -2.32
CA THR A 11 9.90 -59.97 -1.75
C THR A 11 8.65 -59.13 -2.00
N ILE A 12 7.73 -59.68 -2.78
CA ILE A 12 6.36 -59.20 -3.00
C ILE A 12 5.48 -59.90 -1.97
N SER A 13 4.57 -59.18 -1.33
CA SER A 13 3.38 -59.81 -0.73
C SER A 13 2.15 -58.93 -0.88
N ASP A 14 1.03 -59.62 -1.06
CA ASP A 14 -0.13 -59.25 -1.87
C ASP A 14 -1.18 -58.36 -1.19
N ASN A 15 -1.83 -57.56 -2.04
CA ASN A 15 -3.25 -57.20 -2.10
C ASN A 15 -4.14 -57.30 -0.85
N HIS A 16 -4.69 -56.15 -0.44
CA HIS A 16 -6.14 -56.00 -0.30
C HIS A 16 -6.59 -54.52 -0.35
N SER A 17 -7.55 -54.24 -1.21
CA SER A 17 -8.55 -53.15 -1.13
C SER A 17 -9.93 -53.84 -1.27
N PRO A 18 -11.10 -53.27 -0.90
CA PRO A 18 -11.39 -51.82 -0.82
C PRO A 18 -12.38 -51.37 0.29
N HIS A 19 -12.69 -50.05 0.29
CA HIS A 19 -13.86 -49.35 0.87
C HIS A 19 -13.94 -49.24 2.41
N HIS A 20 -14.45 -48.18 3.03
CA HIS A 20 -14.80 -46.76 2.76
C HIS A 20 -15.22 -46.25 4.15
N ASP A 21 -15.03 -44.95 4.46
CA ASP A 21 -15.67 -44.12 5.51
C ASP A 21 -14.63 -43.10 6.02
N GLN A 22 -14.49 -41.94 5.38
CA GLN A 22 -15.24 -40.69 5.67
C GLN A 22 -15.37 -40.36 7.16
N GLU A 23 -14.45 -39.52 7.65
CA GLU A 23 -14.73 -38.37 8.53
C GLU A 23 -13.51 -37.43 8.51
N LYS A 24 -13.51 -36.41 7.63
CA LYS A 24 -13.79 -35.00 7.97
C LYS A 24 -13.12 -34.51 9.27
N PHE A 25 -11.93 -33.92 9.12
CA PHE A 25 -11.60 -32.70 9.85
C PHE A 25 -11.31 -31.59 8.85
N ALA A 26 -12.28 -30.69 8.75
CA ALA A 26 -12.15 -29.40 8.11
C ALA A 26 -11.17 -28.55 8.92
N GLY A 27 -10.18 -27.97 8.25
CA GLY A 27 -9.23 -27.08 8.90
C GLY A 27 -7.97 -26.84 8.10
N ASP A 28 -8.08 -26.55 6.79
CA ASP A 28 -7.03 -25.79 6.12
C ASP A 28 -7.65 -24.92 5.02
N VAL A 29 -7.99 -23.69 5.40
CA VAL A 29 -8.55 -22.68 4.53
C VAL A 29 -7.40 -21.96 3.85
N GLY A 30 -7.22 -22.26 2.55
CA GLY A 30 -6.76 -21.29 1.56
C GLY A 30 -5.26 -21.10 1.43
N TYR A 31 -4.59 -22.02 0.74
CA TYR A 31 -3.34 -21.72 0.04
C TYR A 31 -3.59 -20.57 -0.96
N TYR A 32 -2.98 -19.40 -0.73
CA TYR A 32 -3.07 -18.23 -1.60
C TYR A 32 -2.43 -18.50 -2.97
N SER A 33 -3.25 -19.01 -3.91
CA SER A 33 -2.94 -19.15 -5.34
C SER A 33 -3.03 -17.78 -6.01
N TRP A 34 -1.91 -17.09 -6.09
CA TRP A 34 -1.97 -15.63 -6.15
C TRP A 34 -1.90 -15.01 -7.55
N PHE A 35 -2.12 -15.78 -8.62
CA PHE A 35 -2.75 -15.33 -9.89
C PHE A 35 -2.70 -16.48 -10.89
N ASP A 36 -3.66 -17.40 -10.81
CA ASP A 36 -3.94 -18.37 -11.88
C ASP A 36 -4.76 -17.69 -13.00
N GLU A 37 -4.94 -18.31 -14.17
CA GLU A 37 -5.77 -17.73 -15.26
C GLU A 37 -7.19 -17.36 -14.79
N ALA A 38 -7.73 -18.16 -13.85
CA ALA A 38 -8.98 -17.90 -13.18
C ALA A 38 -9.03 -16.55 -12.44
N CYS A 39 -7.90 -16.07 -11.90
CA CYS A 39 -7.79 -14.78 -11.21
C CYS A 39 -7.81 -13.60 -12.19
N ILE A 40 -7.18 -13.76 -13.36
CA ILE A 40 -7.23 -12.74 -14.43
C ILE A 40 -8.66 -12.61 -14.95
N GLN A 41 -9.36 -13.73 -15.12
CA GLN A 41 -10.76 -13.75 -15.51
C GLN A 41 -11.67 -13.13 -14.45
N ASP A 42 -11.46 -13.43 -13.16
CA ASP A 42 -12.18 -12.80 -12.04
C ASP A 42 -12.00 -11.28 -12.04
N MET A 43 -10.77 -10.81 -12.22
CA MET A 43 -10.48 -9.37 -12.30
C MET A 43 -11.17 -8.71 -13.51
N ASN A 44 -11.12 -9.33 -14.68
CA ASN A 44 -11.79 -8.80 -15.87
C ASN A 44 -13.32 -8.74 -15.69
N TYR A 45 -13.91 -9.75 -15.05
CA TYR A 45 -15.33 -9.76 -14.72
C TYR A 45 -15.67 -8.66 -13.71
N PHE A 46 -14.82 -8.47 -12.71
CA PHE A 46 -14.96 -7.41 -11.71
C PHE A 46 -14.91 -6.02 -12.36
N VAL A 47 -13.93 -5.74 -13.22
CA VAL A 47 -13.82 -4.47 -13.96
C VAL A 47 -15.07 -4.19 -14.82
N LYS A 48 -15.57 -5.20 -15.53
CA LYS A 48 -16.82 -5.09 -16.31
C LYS A 48 -18.02 -4.80 -15.41
N THR A 49 -18.09 -5.46 -14.26
CA THR A 49 -19.15 -5.26 -13.27
C THR A 49 -19.13 -3.84 -12.71
N ILE A 50 -17.95 -3.34 -12.31
CA ILE A 50 -17.78 -1.96 -11.83
C ILE A 50 -18.17 -0.94 -12.91
N THR A 51 -17.76 -1.17 -14.16
CA THR A 51 -18.16 -0.31 -15.29
C THR A 51 -19.68 -0.29 -15.47
N GLY A 52 -20.34 -1.45 -15.39
CA GLY A 52 -21.79 -1.56 -15.46
C GLY A 52 -22.54 -0.99 -14.24
N ILE A 53 -21.92 -0.99 -13.07
CA ILE A 53 -22.43 -0.35 -11.85
C ILE A 53 -22.35 1.18 -11.98
N LYS A 54 -21.24 1.71 -12.50
CA LYS A 54 -21.05 3.14 -12.77
C LYS A 54 -22.09 3.68 -13.75
N SER A 55 -22.39 2.96 -14.84
CA SER A 55 -23.38 3.40 -15.84
C SER A 55 -24.82 3.44 -15.32
N LYS A 56 -25.09 2.80 -14.17
CA LYS A 56 -26.40 2.83 -13.49
C LYS A 56 -26.54 3.98 -12.49
N GLY A 57 -25.54 4.86 -12.37
CA GLY A 57 -25.58 6.02 -11.46
C GLY A 57 -25.47 5.65 -9.98
N ILE A 58 -24.84 4.51 -9.65
CA ILE A 58 -24.59 4.12 -8.27
C ILE A 58 -23.61 5.11 -7.63
N ARG A 59 -23.84 5.46 -6.35
CA ARG A 59 -23.06 6.47 -5.64
C ARG A 59 -21.56 6.11 -5.62
N PRO A 60 -20.64 7.06 -5.92
CA PRO A 60 -19.21 6.80 -5.98
C PRO A 60 -18.59 6.19 -4.71
N ASP A 61 -19.06 6.60 -3.52
CA ASP A 61 -18.60 6.08 -2.23
C ASP A 61 -18.87 4.58 -2.06
N LEU A 62 -20.02 4.10 -2.57
CA LEU A 62 -20.35 2.69 -2.55
C LEU A 62 -19.45 1.91 -3.53
N ILE A 63 -19.20 2.47 -4.71
CA ILE A 63 -18.32 1.85 -5.71
C ILE A 63 -16.89 1.75 -5.16
N GLY A 64 -16.38 2.82 -4.55
CA GLY A 64 -15.07 2.82 -3.91
C GLY A 64 -14.98 1.82 -2.76
N SER A 65 -16.04 1.67 -1.97
CA SER A 65 -16.11 0.65 -0.90
C SER A 65 -16.08 -0.78 -1.45
N ILE A 66 -16.80 -1.06 -2.53
CA ILE A 66 -16.78 -2.36 -3.22
C ILE A 66 -15.38 -2.67 -3.75
N ILE A 67 -14.73 -1.69 -4.39
CA ILE A 67 -13.35 -1.84 -4.90
C ILE A 67 -12.37 -2.06 -3.76
N ALA A 68 -12.46 -1.30 -2.67
CA ALA A 68 -11.58 -1.44 -1.52
C ALA A 68 -11.74 -2.81 -0.83
N HIS A 69 -12.97 -3.30 -0.73
CA HIS A 69 -13.26 -4.63 -0.20
C HIS A 69 -12.70 -5.73 -1.11
N TYR A 70 -12.93 -5.63 -2.42
CA TYR A 70 -12.35 -6.56 -3.41
C TYR A 70 -10.82 -6.55 -3.36
N ALA A 71 -10.21 -5.37 -3.32
CA ALA A 71 -8.75 -5.22 -3.26
C ALA A 71 -8.16 -5.88 -2.01
N SER A 72 -8.84 -5.78 -0.85
CA SER A 72 -8.37 -6.35 0.42
C SER A 72 -8.34 -7.88 0.41
N LYS A 73 -9.14 -8.54 -0.45
CA LYS A 73 -9.12 -10.00 -0.64
C LYS A 73 -7.82 -10.47 -1.29
N TRP A 74 -7.26 -9.66 -2.18
CA TRP A 74 -6.09 -10.00 -3.00
C TRP A 74 -4.80 -9.36 -2.50
N LEU A 75 -4.92 -8.25 -1.78
CA LEU A 75 -3.81 -7.52 -1.18
C LEU A 75 -4.13 -7.27 0.30
N PRO A 76 -3.75 -8.20 1.20
CA PRO A 76 -3.96 -8.03 2.64
C PRO A 76 -3.35 -6.73 3.19
N ASP A 77 -2.27 -6.24 2.58
CA ASP A 77 -1.63 -4.94 2.86
C ASP A 77 -2.64 -3.77 2.81
N LEU A 78 -3.70 -3.89 2.01
CA LEU A 78 -4.74 -2.87 1.86
C LEU A 78 -5.86 -2.97 2.91
N SER A 79 -5.91 -4.05 3.71
CA SER A 79 -6.89 -4.25 4.78
C SER A 79 -6.52 -3.45 6.05
N GLY A 80 -5.22 -3.14 6.26
CA GLY A 80 -4.73 -2.30 7.37
C GLY A 80 -4.23 -3.08 8.58
N ASN A 81 -4.38 -4.40 8.53
CA ASN A 81 -3.78 -5.32 9.47
C ASN A 81 -2.33 -5.59 9.05
N VAL A 82 -1.40 -5.39 9.97
CA VAL A 82 0.02 -5.70 9.78
C VAL A 82 0.20 -7.21 9.95
N SER A 83 0.10 -7.95 8.85
CA SER A 83 0.84 -9.21 8.57
C SER A 83 0.10 -10.05 7.53
N ALA A 84 0.73 -10.19 6.37
CA ALA A 84 1.09 -11.50 5.84
C ALA A 84 2.25 -11.27 4.87
N ILE A 85 3.46 -11.68 5.24
CA ILE A 85 4.51 -11.87 4.25
C ILE A 85 4.01 -13.02 3.37
N THR A 86 3.46 -12.70 2.21
CA THR A 86 3.11 -13.71 1.22
C THR A 86 4.41 -14.21 0.63
N THR A 87 4.95 -15.30 1.17
CA THR A 87 6.05 -16.01 0.52
C THR A 87 5.56 -16.51 -0.83
N PRO A 88 6.23 -16.15 -1.96
CA PRO A 88 5.86 -16.67 -3.26
C PRO A 88 5.93 -18.20 -3.22
N PRO A 89 5.00 -18.90 -3.89
CA PRO A 89 5.06 -20.36 -4.01
C PRO A 89 6.40 -20.76 -4.66
N PRO A 90 6.97 -21.92 -4.29
CA PRO A 90 8.33 -22.32 -4.67
C PRO A 90 8.57 -22.48 -6.18
N THR A 91 7.54 -22.39 -7.01
CA THR A 91 7.58 -22.58 -8.46
C THR A 91 7.51 -21.29 -9.27
N GLU A 92 7.22 -20.14 -8.66
CA GLU A 92 7.02 -18.87 -9.39
C GLU A 92 8.20 -17.90 -9.20
N SER A 93 8.70 -17.36 -10.31
CA SER A 93 9.75 -16.32 -10.26
C SER A 93 9.24 -15.07 -9.57
N VAL A 94 10.05 -14.51 -8.66
CA VAL A 94 9.80 -13.23 -7.96
C VAL A 94 9.45 -12.10 -8.94
N THR A 95 10.04 -12.10 -10.13
CA THR A 95 9.75 -11.08 -11.14
C THR A 95 8.32 -11.19 -11.70
N ALA A 96 7.85 -12.41 -12.00
CA ALA A 96 6.50 -12.64 -12.53
C ALA A 96 5.44 -12.27 -11.49
N SER A 97 5.70 -12.68 -10.26
CA SER A 97 5.05 -12.32 -9.00
C SER A 97 4.85 -10.80 -8.84
N VAL A 98 5.93 -10.02 -8.94
CA VAL A 98 5.87 -8.54 -8.86
C VAL A 98 5.10 -7.93 -10.03
N MET A 99 5.29 -8.43 -11.26
CA MET A 99 4.58 -7.93 -12.45
C MET A 99 3.06 -8.14 -12.34
N LYS A 100 2.62 -9.29 -11.83
CA LYS A 100 1.20 -9.57 -11.56
C LYS A 100 0.63 -8.61 -10.51
N LYS A 101 1.33 -8.43 -9.39
CA LYS A 101 0.92 -7.47 -8.35
C LYS A 101 0.83 -6.05 -8.90
N ARG A 102 1.78 -5.64 -9.74
CA ARG A 102 1.78 -4.35 -10.43
C ARG A 102 0.55 -4.18 -11.33
N PHE A 103 0.30 -5.14 -12.21
CA PHE A 103 -0.86 -5.10 -13.10
C PHE A 103 -2.20 -4.99 -12.34
N PHE A 104 -2.33 -5.74 -11.25
CA PHE A 104 -3.51 -5.69 -10.39
C PHE A 104 -3.69 -4.31 -9.74
N VAL A 105 -2.61 -3.76 -9.15
CA VAL A 105 -2.63 -2.42 -8.52
C VAL A 105 -2.98 -1.33 -9.54
N GLU A 106 -2.36 -1.35 -10.72
CA GLU A 106 -2.65 -0.41 -11.80
C GLU A 106 -4.12 -0.49 -12.27
N THR A 107 -4.64 -1.72 -12.40
CA THR A 107 -6.06 -1.94 -12.74
C THR A 107 -7.00 -1.39 -11.67
N LEU A 108 -6.71 -1.63 -10.40
CA LEU A 108 -7.50 -1.09 -9.28
C LEU A 108 -7.57 0.43 -9.34
N ILE A 109 -6.43 1.10 -9.56
CA ILE A 109 -6.35 2.56 -9.67
C ILE A 109 -7.22 3.04 -10.84
N GLY A 110 -7.10 2.40 -12.00
CA GLY A 110 -7.85 2.76 -13.21
C GLY A 110 -9.37 2.62 -13.08
N ILE A 111 -9.88 1.83 -12.14
CA ILE A 111 -11.32 1.68 -11.88
C ILE A 111 -11.84 2.50 -10.70
N LEU A 112 -10.99 3.19 -9.93
CA LEU A 112 -11.44 4.01 -8.81
C LEU A 112 -12.36 5.16 -9.30
N PRO A 113 -13.49 5.43 -8.61
CA PRO A 113 -14.34 6.58 -8.92
C PRO A 113 -13.54 7.88 -8.76
N PRO A 114 -13.56 8.83 -9.71
CA PRO A 114 -12.73 10.04 -9.66
C PRO A 114 -13.15 11.05 -8.58
N GLU A 115 -14.35 10.92 -8.04
CA GLU A 115 -14.94 11.88 -7.11
C GLU A 115 -14.19 11.91 -5.77
N LYS A 116 -14.09 13.10 -5.18
CA LYS A 116 -13.56 13.27 -3.82
C LYS A 116 -14.39 12.46 -2.81
N ASP A 117 -13.72 11.91 -1.81
CA ASP A 117 -14.33 11.12 -0.72
C ASP A 117 -15.03 9.83 -1.18
N SER A 118 -14.92 9.45 -2.47
CA SER A 118 -15.41 8.17 -2.98
C SER A 118 -14.62 6.97 -2.44
N VAL A 119 -13.36 7.19 -2.05
CA VAL A 119 -12.44 6.19 -1.52
C VAL A 119 -11.73 6.79 -0.31
N PRO A 120 -11.70 6.10 0.85
CA PRO A 120 -11.05 6.62 2.06
C PRO A 120 -9.56 6.93 1.86
N CYS A 121 -9.09 8.08 2.36
CA CYS A 121 -7.70 8.54 2.25
C CYS A 121 -6.67 7.48 2.71
N ASN A 122 -6.91 6.82 3.85
CA ASN A 122 -6.02 5.76 4.35
C ASN A 122 -5.94 4.54 3.44
N PHE A 123 -7.01 4.22 2.70
CA PHE A 123 -6.94 3.17 1.67
C PHE A 123 -6.09 3.62 0.48
N LEU A 124 -6.25 4.87 0.02
CA LEU A 124 -5.43 5.42 -1.06
C LEU A 124 -3.94 5.47 -0.69
N LEU A 125 -3.60 5.81 0.55
CA LEU A 125 -2.22 5.78 1.05
C LEU A 125 -1.63 4.38 1.06
N ARG A 126 -2.40 3.37 1.52
CA ARG A 126 -1.97 1.96 1.44
C ARG A 126 -1.77 1.51 0.00
N LEU A 127 -2.69 1.89 -0.90
CA LEU A 127 -2.59 1.59 -2.32
C LEU A 127 -1.38 2.27 -2.97
N LEU A 128 -1.09 3.52 -2.60
CA LEU A 128 0.10 4.25 -3.05
C LEU A 128 1.39 3.60 -2.57
N ARG A 129 1.44 3.18 -1.29
CA ARG A 129 2.57 2.41 -0.73
C ARG A 129 2.80 1.14 -1.56
N THR A 130 1.75 0.37 -1.82
CA THR A 130 1.85 -0.86 -2.64
C THR A 130 2.26 -0.55 -4.08
N ALA A 131 1.71 0.49 -4.70
CA ALA A 131 2.02 0.89 -6.06
C ALA A 131 3.48 1.30 -6.24
N LYS A 132 4.05 2.03 -5.27
CA LYS A 132 5.48 2.37 -5.27
C LYS A 132 6.36 1.15 -5.08
N MET A 133 6.00 0.26 -4.14
CA MET A 133 6.74 -0.98 -3.87
C MET A 133 6.86 -1.88 -5.11
N VAL A 134 5.83 -1.96 -5.94
CA VAL A 134 5.83 -2.78 -7.17
C VAL A 134 6.28 -2.03 -8.42
N GLY A 135 6.68 -0.76 -8.28
CA GLY A 135 7.13 0.08 -9.39
C GLY A 135 6.05 0.35 -10.44
N ALA A 136 4.82 0.67 -10.01
CA ALA A 136 3.70 0.99 -10.90
C ALA A 136 4.00 2.19 -11.82
N ASN A 137 3.26 2.29 -12.92
CA ASN A 137 3.42 3.36 -13.91
C ASN A 137 3.28 4.76 -13.23
N PRO A 138 4.16 5.72 -13.53
CA PRO A 138 4.13 7.07 -12.96
C PRO A 138 2.79 7.82 -13.11
N ASN A 139 2.02 7.53 -14.16
CA ASN A 139 0.71 8.14 -14.38
C ASN A 139 -0.27 7.74 -13.26
N TYR A 140 -0.31 6.45 -12.89
CA TYR A 140 -1.15 5.97 -11.81
C TYR A 140 -0.69 6.47 -10.43
N LEU A 141 0.63 6.60 -10.23
CA LEU A 141 1.17 7.20 -9.00
C LEU A 141 0.76 8.67 -8.87
N THR A 142 0.89 9.44 -9.95
CA THR A 142 0.49 10.85 -9.99
C THR A 142 -1.00 11.02 -9.71
N GLU A 143 -1.84 10.17 -10.30
CA GLU A 143 -3.28 10.15 -10.05
C GLU A 143 -3.61 9.85 -8.57
N LEU A 144 -2.99 8.82 -7.99
CA LEU A 144 -3.17 8.50 -6.58
C LEU A 144 -2.73 9.65 -5.67
N GLU A 145 -1.58 10.25 -5.93
CA GLU A 145 -1.10 11.40 -5.17
C GLU A 145 -2.07 12.58 -5.22
N ASN A 146 -2.66 12.87 -6.38
CA ASN A 146 -3.66 13.94 -6.51
C ASN A 146 -4.90 13.64 -5.67
N ARG A 147 -5.38 12.39 -5.71
CA ARG A 147 -6.52 11.93 -4.91
C ARG A 147 -6.23 11.97 -3.41
N VAL A 148 -5.03 11.59 -2.98
CA VAL A 148 -4.58 11.69 -1.58
C VAL A 148 -4.49 13.15 -1.15
N ALA A 149 -3.86 14.01 -1.94
CA ALA A 149 -3.72 15.43 -1.65
C ALA A 149 -5.09 16.13 -1.49
N TRP A 150 -6.14 15.70 -2.22
CA TRP A 150 -7.49 16.25 -2.04
C TRP A 150 -8.13 15.98 -0.68
N GLN A 151 -7.64 15.01 0.09
CA GLN A 151 -8.21 14.60 1.37
C GLN A 151 -7.12 14.28 2.42
N LEU A 152 -5.95 14.93 2.30
CA LEU A 152 -4.83 14.71 3.21
C LEU A 152 -5.18 15.03 4.68
N ASP A 153 -6.16 15.89 4.92
CA ASP A 153 -6.69 16.21 6.25
C ASP A 153 -7.43 15.05 6.92
N GLN A 154 -7.69 13.96 6.19
CA GLN A 154 -8.28 12.71 6.66
C GLN A 154 -7.24 11.59 6.84
N ALA A 155 -5.97 11.84 6.51
CA ALA A 155 -4.91 10.85 6.61
C ALA A 155 -4.51 10.59 8.07
N SER A 156 -4.16 9.34 8.36
CA SER A 156 -3.49 8.98 9.60
C SER A 156 -1.97 8.99 9.43
N LEU A 157 -1.26 9.26 10.52
CA LEU A 157 0.21 9.21 10.54
C LEU A 157 0.74 7.84 10.08
N LYS A 158 0.17 6.76 10.61
CA LYS A 158 0.53 5.37 10.27
C LYS A 158 0.52 5.11 8.75
N GLU A 159 -0.51 5.57 8.05
CA GLU A 159 -0.61 5.32 6.61
C GLU A 159 0.19 6.34 5.78
N LEU A 160 0.47 7.53 6.32
CA LEU A 160 1.34 8.52 5.68
C LEU A 160 2.84 8.11 5.72
N MET A 161 3.26 7.32 6.71
CA MET A 161 4.61 6.77 6.81
C MET A 161 4.90 5.72 5.72
N ILE A 162 5.10 6.19 4.50
CA ILE A 162 5.42 5.36 3.33
C ILE A 162 6.95 5.22 3.25
N PRO A 163 7.48 3.97 3.18
CA PRO A 163 8.91 3.76 3.05
C PRO A 163 9.47 4.33 1.74
N SER A 164 10.74 4.75 1.77
CA SER A 164 11.49 4.96 0.52
C SER A 164 11.84 3.61 -0.09
N PHE A 165 11.55 3.45 -1.37
CA PHE A 165 11.94 2.26 -2.16
C PHE A 165 13.13 2.56 -3.08
N SER A 166 13.81 3.69 -2.88
CA SER A 166 15.03 4.03 -3.62
C SER A 166 16.28 3.50 -2.91
N HIS A 167 17.20 2.94 -3.68
CA HIS A 167 18.49 2.45 -3.18
C HIS A 167 19.46 3.57 -2.79
N THR A 168 19.13 4.84 -3.08
CA THR A 168 19.98 6.01 -2.81
C THR A 168 19.47 6.89 -1.68
N SER A 169 18.36 6.53 -1.02
CA SER A 169 17.79 7.33 0.06
C SER A 169 18.57 7.14 1.35
N GLY A 170 18.96 8.25 1.99
CA GLY A 170 19.55 8.23 3.33
C GLY A 170 18.53 7.92 4.43
N THR A 171 17.24 8.14 4.17
CA THR A 171 16.13 7.88 5.10
C THR A 171 15.27 6.69 4.68
N LEU A 172 14.71 5.99 5.66
CA LEU A 172 13.74 4.91 5.52
C LEU A 172 12.38 5.41 5.02
N LEU A 173 12.06 6.70 5.15
CA LEU A 173 10.77 7.27 4.77
C LEU A 173 10.87 8.12 3.49
N ASP A 174 9.82 8.11 2.67
CA ASP A 174 9.74 8.95 1.49
C ASP A 174 9.24 10.37 1.84
N VAL A 175 10.16 11.18 2.37
CA VAL A 175 9.90 12.56 2.82
C VAL A 175 9.57 13.47 1.63
N GLU A 176 10.17 13.21 0.47
CA GLU A 176 9.88 13.95 -0.76
C GLU A 176 8.43 13.73 -1.22
N LEU A 177 7.93 12.49 -1.16
CA LEU A 177 6.53 12.20 -1.42
C LEU A 177 5.60 12.99 -0.49
N VAL A 178 5.85 12.97 0.81
CA VAL A 178 5.01 13.71 1.77
C VAL A 178 5.06 15.21 1.47
N THR A 179 6.24 15.75 1.16
CA THR A 179 6.40 17.14 0.74
C THR A 179 5.57 17.46 -0.52
N ARG A 180 5.59 16.60 -1.54
CA ARG A 180 4.77 16.77 -2.75
C ARG A 180 3.27 16.69 -2.45
N LEU A 181 2.82 15.77 -1.58
CA LEU A 181 1.42 15.66 -1.18
C LEU A 181 0.94 16.92 -0.44
N VAL A 182 1.76 17.46 0.47
CA VAL A 182 1.44 18.69 1.22
C VAL A 182 1.38 19.89 0.29
N LYS A 183 2.36 20.05 -0.61
CA LYS A 183 2.35 21.14 -1.61
C LYS A 183 1.10 21.08 -2.51
N LYS A 184 0.73 19.89 -2.98
CA LYS A 184 -0.53 19.68 -3.72
C LYS A 184 -1.75 20.03 -2.87
N PHE A 185 -1.81 19.58 -1.62
CA PHE A 185 -2.92 19.89 -0.70
C PHE A 185 -3.10 21.40 -0.50
N VAL A 186 -2.00 22.13 -0.29
CA VAL A 186 -2.02 23.59 -0.11
C VAL A 186 -2.35 24.31 -1.41
N GLY A 187 -1.87 23.82 -2.56
CA GLY A 187 -2.23 24.37 -3.87
C GLY A 187 -3.74 24.33 -4.15
N LEU A 188 -4.47 23.36 -3.59
CA LEU A 188 -5.92 23.25 -3.71
C LEU A 188 -6.68 24.28 -2.87
N ASP A 189 -6.07 24.84 -1.84
CA ASP A 189 -6.64 25.91 -1.02
C ASP A 189 -6.73 27.23 -1.79
N SER A 190 -5.83 27.46 -2.75
CA SER A 190 -5.88 28.63 -3.63
C SER A 190 -7.15 28.71 -4.50
N GLU A 191 -7.87 27.59 -4.64
CA GLU A 191 -9.16 27.49 -5.34
C GLU A 191 -10.37 27.67 -4.37
N GLY A 192 -10.13 27.96 -3.09
CA GLY A 192 -11.18 28.11 -2.07
C GLY A 192 -11.81 26.78 -1.62
N VAL A 193 -11.17 25.65 -1.92
CA VAL A 193 -11.71 24.30 -1.73
C VAL A 193 -11.49 23.77 -0.30
N LYS A 194 -10.57 24.38 0.48
CA LYS A 194 -10.18 23.89 1.81
C LYS A 194 -10.62 24.87 2.90
N THR A 195 -10.89 24.32 4.08
CA THR A 195 -11.19 25.12 5.27
C THR A 195 -9.92 25.30 6.10
N GLY A 196 -9.81 26.39 6.86
CA GLY A 196 -8.71 26.57 7.81
C GLY A 196 -8.56 25.40 8.78
N ALA A 197 -9.66 24.71 9.13
CA ALA A 197 -9.63 23.51 9.96
C ALA A 197 -8.90 22.33 9.28
N ALA A 198 -9.08 22.13 7.97
CA ALA A 198 -8.38 21.10 7.22
C ALA A 198 -6.87 21.37 7.19
N LEU A 199 -6.49 22.63 6.98
CA LEU A 199 -5.10 23.06 6.97
C LEU A 199 -4.42 22.84 8.33
N VAL A 200 -5.09 23.18 9.43
CA VAL A 200 -4.61 22.92 10.80
C VAL A 200 -4.41 21.42 11.06
N LYS A 201 -5.31 20.56 10.57
CA LYS A 201 -5.16 19.09 10.69
C LYS A 201 -3.91 18.60 9.94
N VAL A 202 -3.70 19.08 8.72
CA VAL A 202 -2.50 18.70 7.93
C VAL A 202 -1.23 19.23 8.60
N ALA A 203 -1.22 20.44 9.16
CA ALA A 203 -0.07 20.95 9.89
C ALA A 203 0.32 20.05 11.07
N LYS A 204 -0.66 19.63 11.89
CA LYS A 204 -0.43 18.69 13.01
C LYS A 204 0.07 17.33 12.53
N LEU A 205 -0.43 16.86 11.40
CA LEU A 205 0.00 15.60 10.78
C LEU A 205 1.45 15.68 10.31
N VAL A 206 1.83 16.78 9.65
CA VAL A 206 3.20 17.05 9.20
C VAL A 206 4.17 17.17 10.37
N ASP A 207 3.80 17.91 11.42
CA ASP A 207 4.64 18.05 12.61
C ASP A 207 4.85 16.69 13.31
N SER A 208 3.83 15.83 13.33
CA SER A 208 3.94 14.47 13.86
C SER A 208 4.80 13.57 12.97
N TYR A 209 4.66 13.69 11.65
CA TYR A 209 5.49 12.97 10.69
C TYR A 209 6.97 13.36 10.80
N LEU A 210 7.28 14.65 10.90
CA LEU A 210 8.65 15.14 11.08
C LEU A 210 9.28 14.62 12.38
N ALA A 211 8.51 14.54 13.46
CA ALA A 211 9.00 13.98 14.73
C ALA A 211 9.38 12.49 14.60
N GLU A 212 8.61 11.69 13.86
CA GLU A 212 8.93 10.28 13.60
C GLU A 212 10.08 10.13 12.59
N ALA A 213 10.06 10.90 11.51
CA ALA A 213 11.11 10.87 10.49
C ALA A 213 12.48 11.30 11.02
N ALA A 214 12.50 12.23 11.99
CA ALA A 214 13.72 12.65 12.66
C ALA A 214 14.41 11.52 13.45
N LEU A 215 13.67 10.52 13.94
CA LEU A 215 14.23 9.38 14.70
C LEU A 215 15.09 8.46 13.85
N ASP A 216 14.90 8.47 12.54
CA ASP A 216 15.62 7.64 11.58
C ASP A 216 17.09 8.06 11.40
N GLY A 217 17.44 9.29 11.75
CA GLY A 217 18.79 9.85 11.58
C GLY A 217 19.22 10.09 10.13
N GLY A 218 18.53 9.50 9.15
CA GLY A 218 18.72 9.71 7.72
C GLY A 218 18.11 10.99 7.16
N LEU A 219 17.27 11.68 7.93
CA LEU A 219 16.59 12.90 7.50
C LEU A 219 17.57 14.08 7.42
N THR A 220 17.69 14.71 6.25
CA THR A 220 18.58 15.86 6.07
C THR A 220 17.91 17.18 6.47
N LEU A 221 18.71 18.18 6.85
CA LEU A 221 18.18 19.50 7.22
C LEU A 221 17.41 20.17 6.07
N PRO A 222 17.87 20.11 4.80
CA PRO A 222 17.09 20.64 3.68
C PRO A 222 15.72 19.96 3.51
N GLU A 223 15.62 18.64 3.69
CA GLU A 223 14.35 17.92 3.63
C GLU A 223 13.41 18.33 4.77
N PHE A 224 13.96 18.45 5.99
CA PHE A 224 13.21 18.91 7.17
C PHE A 224 12.61 20.31 6.95
N ILE A 225 13.43 21.25 6.48
CA ILE A 225 12.99 22.63 6.18
C ILE A 225 11.98 22.65 5.04
N SER A 226 12.24 21.91 3.95
CA SER A 226 11.36 21.91 2.77
C SER A 226 9.94 21.44 3.09
N LEU A 227 9.80 20.45 3.99
CA LEU A 227 8.49 19.97 4.42
C LEU A 227 7.77 20.97 5.34
N ILE A 228 8.50 21.72 6.17
CA ILE A 228 7.91 22.79 6.99
C ILE A 228 7.39 23.93 6.11
N GLU A 229 8.21 24.37 5.16
CA GLU A 229 7.92 25.47 4.23
C GLU A 229 6.83 25.11 3.21
N ALA A 230 6.50 23.82 3.05
CA ALA A 230 5.37 23.40 2.23
C ALA A 230 4.01 23.86 2.79
N LEU A 231 3.96 24.25 4.07
CA LEU A 231 2.76 24.79 4.72
C LEU A 231 2.85 26.32 4.85
N PRO A 232 1.74 27.06 4.66
CA PRO A 232 1.73 28.49 4.91
C PRO A 232 1.86 28.79 6.41
N SER A 233 2.38 29.97 6.75
CA SER A 233 2.68 30.37 8.13
C SER A 233 1.47 30.33 9.07
N TYR A 234 0.27 30.60 8.56
CA TYR A 234 -0.98 30.59 9.33
C TYR A 234 -1.59 29.18 9.51
N ALA A 235 -0.99 28.13 8.93
CA ALA A 235 -1.49 26.76 9.09
C ALA A 235 -1.37 26.24 10.53
N ARG A 236 -0.40 26.76 11.28
CA ARG A 236 -0.14 26.36 12.67
C ARG A 236 -0.84 27.32 13.63
N THR A 237 -1.72 26.77 14.46
CA THR A 237 -2.36 27.49 15.58
C THR A 237 -1.54 27.42 16.86
N THR A 238 -0.71 26.38 16.99
CA THR A 238 0.24 26.13 18.07
C THR A 238 1.50 25.54 17.47
N GLU A 239 2.68 25.92 17.95
CA GLU A 239 3.96 25.43 17.43
C GLU A 239 4.55 24.26 18.23
N ASP A 240 3.87 23.79 19.30
CA ASP A 240 4.37 22.74 20.20
C ASP A 240 4.78 21.46 19.46
N GLY A 241 4.01 21.05 18.45
CA GLY A 241 4.31 19.89 17.61
C GLY A 241 5.59 20.08 16.78
N LEU A 242 5.78 21.27 16.22
CA LEU A 242 6.96 21.64 15.45
C LEU A 242 8.21 21.72 16.34
N TYR A 243 8.11 22.37 17.50
CA TYR A 243 9.22 22.42 18.46
C TYR A 243 9.64 21.03 18.92
N ARG A 244 8.69 20.11 19.16
CA ARG A 244 9.00 18.71 19.45
C ARG A 244 9.75 18.04 18.30
N ALA A 245 9.32 18.24 17.05
CA ALA A 245 10.01 17.67 15.90
C ALA A 245 11.44 18.22 15.75
N ILE A 246 11.63 19.52 15.96
CA ILE A 246 12.95 20.18 15.96
C ILE A 246 13.84 19.63 17.07
N ASP A 247 13.32 19.52 18.30
CA ASP A 247 14.07 18.98 19.44
C ASP A 247 14.51 17.53 19.19
N THR A 248 13.62 16.68 18.66
CA THR A 248 13.98 15.31 18.25
C THR A 248 15.06 15.32 17.18
N TYR A 249 14.91 16.13 16.14
CA TYR A 249 15.88 16.25 15.06
C TYR A 249 17.27 16.66 15.56
N LEU A 250 17.32 17.72 16.37
CA LEU A 250 18.57 18.22 16.95
C LEU A 250 19.24 17.22 17.89
N LYS A 251 18.46 16.40 18.59
CA LYS A 251 18.99 15.31 19.42
C LYS A 251 19.62 14.21 18.57
N VAL A 252 18.98 13.81 17.48
CA VAL A 252 19.48 12.72 16.64
C VAL A 252 20.73 13.12 15.85
N ILE A 253 20.84 14.38 15.37
CA ILE A 253 22.03 14.81 14.62
C ILE A 253 23.25 15.16 15.49
N LYS A 254 23.05 15.36 16.80
CA LYS A 254 24.13 15.70 17.75
C LYS A 254 24.82 14.48 18.36
N TYR A 255 24.24 13.29 18.17
CA TYR A 255 24.72 12.01 18.67
C TYR A 255 24.84 11.01 17.52
#